data_AF-A0A067TIU6-F1
#
_entry.id   AF-A0A067TIU6-F1
#
_cell.length_a   1.000
_cell.length_b   1.000
_cell.length_c   1.000
_cell.angle_alpha   90.00
_cell.angle_beta   90.00
_cell.angle_gamma   90.00
#
_symmetry.space_group_name_H-M   'P 1'
#
loop_
_entity.id
_entity.type
_entity.pdbx_description
1 polymer ?
#
loop_
_entity_poly.entity_id
_entity_poly.type
_entity_poly.pdbx_seq_one_letter_code
_entity_poly.pdbx_strand_id
1 'polypeptide(L)'
;EEVVASLQGIICRADLPPFRERINGGSRQMKYVRQSVTLTGLGSPAFDAVSVNVAEVHTLFGRIVGADRLQECSIYTTFEGGAAVEMSNRYFTPSKEAESGAARILSEEIDPLGILTQAAGTEYIHTEDNEVCYYERQGKNEDNYKFVPIPPVTFQIGDIVEVQVSFAIFPLREGKLKTSMILRSISLLDGSQTKAASVLKISSKMKGPAEARVTLKRRVGYYEEEVSATRAKLSHMRIEEKDSEEEAERLMRPEGSKTTGLDNVD
;
A
#
# COMPACT_ATOMS: atom_id res chain seq x y z
N GLU A 1 -22.81 -20.05 15.36
CA GLU A 1 -23.18 -18.97 14.43
C GLU A 1 -22.56 -17.68 14.94
N GLU A 2 -21.82 -16.97 14.10
CA GLU A 2 -21.09 -15.75 14.46
C GLU A 2 -21.83 -14.54 13.87
N VAL A 3 -22.02 -13.50 14.69
CA VAL A 3 -22.59 -12.23 14.20
C VAL A 3 -21.44 -11.35 13.71
N VAL A 4 -21.52 -10.94 12.44
CA VAL A 4 -20.58 -10.01 11.81
C VAL A 4 -21.27 -8.66 11.65
N ALA A 5 -20.69 -7.62 12.25
CA ALA A 5 -21.13 -6.24 12.12
C ALA A 5 -20.20 -5.48 11.18
N SER A 6 -20.72 -4.46 10.49
CA SER A 6 -19.92 -3.56 9.66
C SER A 6 -19.87 -2.18 10.30
N LEU A 7 -18.72 -1.51 10.26
CA LEU A 7 -18.56 -0.13 10.70
C LEU A 7 -17.61 0.62 9.78
N GLN A 8 -17.84 1.93 9.64
CA GLN A 8 -17.03 2.80 8.79
C GLN A 8 -16.23 3.78 9.63
N GLY A 9 -15.03 4.13 9.18
CA GLY A 9 -14.19 5.10 9.87
C GLY A 9 -12.89 5.37 9.12
N ILE A 10 -12.06 6.23 9.73
CA ILE A 10 -10.76 6.61 9.19
C ILE A 10 -9.68 5.81 9.93
N ILE A 11 -8.77 5.18 9.20
CA ILE A 11 -7.62 4.48 9.81
C ILE A 11 -6.71 5.50 10.48
N CYS A 12 -6.59 5.45 11.81
CA CYS A 12 -5.61 6.27 12.55
C CYS A 12 -4.39 5.48 13.00
N ARG A 13 -4.50 4.16 13.12
CA ARG A 13 -3.40 3.23 13.38
C ARG A 13 -3.63 1.93 12.62
N ALA A 14 -2.57 1.34 12.09
CA ALA A 14 -2.61 0.06 11.40
C ALA A 14 -1.35 -0.75 11.72
N ASP A 15 -1.55 -2.04 11.98
CA ASP A 15 -0.54 -3.08 12.01
C ASP A 15 -1.00 -4.16 11.03
N LEU A 16 -0.68 -3.94 9.75
CA LEU A 16 -1.16 -4.73 8.62
C LEU A 16 0.02 -5.37 7.86
N PRO A 17 -0.20 -6.51 7.21
CA PRO A 17 0.80 -7.11 6.34
C PRO A 17 1.20 -6.19 5.17
N PRO A 18 2.33 -6.44 4.49
CA PRO A 18 3.20 -7.61 4.62
C PRO A 18 4.09 -7.56 5.85
N PHE A 19 4.25 -8.70 6.51
CA PHE A 19 5.16 -8.85 7.62
C PHE A 19 6.61 -8.87 7.11
N ARG A 20 7.44 -7.96 7.63
CA ARG A 20 8.85 -7.79 7.20
C ARG A 20 9.85 -7.83 8.35
N GLU A 21 9.37 -7.73 9.58
CA GLU A 21 10.23 -7.70 10.75
C GLU A 21 10.61 -9.10 11.18
N ARG A 22 11.78 -9.26 11.81
CA ARG A 22 12.15 -10.55 12.41
C ARG A 22 11.46 -10.70 13.75
N ILE A 23 10.88 -11.86 14.00
CA ILE A 23 10.33 -12.19 15.32
C ILE A 23 11.50 -12.58 16.22
N ASN A 24 11.94 -11.62 17.04
CA ASN A 24 12.97 -11.85 18.05
C ASN A 24 12.32 -12.49 19.29
N GLY A 25 11.94 -13.76 19.18
CA GLY A 25 11.30 -14.51 20.26
C GLY A 25 11.10 -15.98 19.90
N GLY A 26 11.05 -16.86 20.91
CA GLY A 26 10.69 -18.26 20.69
C GLY A 26 9.23 -18.43 20.23
N SER A 27 8.89 -19.61 19.70
CA SER A 27 7.57 -19.96 19.15
C SER A 27 6.38 -19.50 20.02
N ARG A 28 6.54 -19.51 21.35
CA ARG A 28 5.52 -19.12 22.33
C ARG A 28 4.96 -17.70 22.16
N GLN A 29 5.66 -16.80 21.47
CA GLN A 29 5.17 -15.45 21.16
C GLN A 29 4.20 -15.40 19.98
N MET A 30 4.16 -16.44 19.14
CA MET A 30 3.35 -16.46 17.92
C MET A 30 1.85 -16.29 18.17
N LYS A 31 1.35 -16.75 19.32
CA LYS A 31 -0.05 -16.54 19.73
C LYS A 31 -0.45 -15.08 19.96
N TYR A 32 0.52 -14.17 20.06
CA TYR A 32 0.29 -12.74 20.25
C TYR A 32 0.48 -11.93 18.96
N VAL A 33 1.00 -12.56 17.90
CA VAL A 33 1.18 -11.91 16.61
C VAL A 33 -0.19 -11.77 15.95
N ARG A 34 -0.55 -10.54 15.65
CA ARG A 34 -1.87 -10.16 15.17
C ARG A 34 -1.76 -9.06 14.13
N GLN A 35 -2.80 -8.92 13.35
CA GLN A 35 -3.05 -7.77 12.51
C GLN A 35 -4.15 -6.94 13.14
N SER A 36 -4.03 -5.62 13.08
CA SER A 36 -4.99 -4.72 13.70
C SER A 36 -5.15 -3.42 12.93
N VAL A 37 -6.33 -2.83 13.09
CA VAL A 37 -6.59 -1.45 12.71
C VAL A 37 -7.30 -0.75 13.85
N THR A 38 -7.01 0.54 13.97
CA THR A 38 -7.75 1.45 14.85
C THR A 38 -8.43 2.47 13.98
N LEU A 39 -9.75 2.58 14.12
CA LEU A 39 -10.56 3.55 13.39
C LEU A 39 -10.97 4.69 14.30
N THR A 40 -11.08 5.88 13.73
CA THR A 40 -11.67 7.07 14.35
C THR A 40 -12.66 7.73 13.42
N GLY A 41 -13.64 8.42 13.99
CA GLY A 41 -14.55 9.30 13.26
C GLY A 41 -14.16 10.77 13.29
N LEU A 42 -13.06 11.14 13.95
CA LEU A 42 -12.63 12.54 14.16
C LEU A 42 -13.76 13.45 14.70
N GLY A 43 -14.59 12.92 15.61
CA GLY A 43 -15.72 13.63 16.20
C GLY A 43 -17.03 13.59 15.39
N SER A 44 -17.12 12.70 14.39
CA SER A 44 -18.38 12.45 13.67
C SER A 44 -19.43 11.81 14.59
N PRO A 45 -20.66 12.37 14.69
CA PRO A 45 -21.75 11.78 15.48
C PRO A 45 -22.13 10.36 15.04
N ALA A 46 -21.98 10.05 13.75
CA ALA A 46 -22.24 8.71 13.24
C ALA A 46 -21.25 7.67 13.79
N PHE A 47 -20.00 8.08 14.02
CA PHE A 47 -18.99 7.22 14.63
C PHE A 47 -19.17 7.13 16.15
N ASP A 48 -19.65 8.19 16.80
CA ASP A 48 -19.98 8.14 18.22
C ASP A 48 -21.06 7.09 18.53
N ALA A 49 -21.99 6.86 17.62
CA ALA A 49 -22.97 5.77 17.71
C ALA A 49 -22.31 4.37 17.73
N VAL A 50 -21.19 4.17 17.01
CA VAL A 50 -20.41 2.92 17.10
C VAL A 50 -19.91 2.74 18.52
N SER A 51 -19.49 3.83 19.17
CA SER A 51 -19.01 3.75 20.55
C SER A 51 -20.12 3.37 21.52
N VAL A 52 -21.34 3.90 21.34
CA VAL A 52 -22.50 3.48 22.14
C VAL A 52 -22.81 2.00 21.93
N ASN A 53 -22.84 1.53 20.68
CA ASN A 53 -23.17 0.14 20.34
C ASN A 53 -22.16 -0.86 20.93
N VAL A 54 -20.86 -0.55 20.87
CA VAL A 54 -19.82 -1.40 21.48
C VAL A 54 -20.01 -1.48 23.00
N ALA A 55 -20.47 -0.41 23.66
CA ALA A 55 -20.68 -0.37 25.10
C ALA A 55 -21.91 -1.21 25.49
N GLU A 56 -22.96 -1.18 24.67
CA GLU A 56 -24.14 -2.02 24.82
C GLU A 56 -23.79 -3.51 24.68
N VAL A 57 -23.01 -3.88 23.67
CA VAL A 57 -22.54 -5.28 23.49
C VAL A 57 -21.68 -5.73 24.67
N HIS A 58 -20.76 -4.88 25.13
CA HIS A 58 -19.95 -5.18 26.30
C HIS A 58 -20.81 -5.37 27.56
N THR A 59 -21.81 -4.51 27.77
CA THR A 59 -22.76 -4.61 28.89
C THR A 59 -23.59 -5.88 28.80
N LEU A 60 -24.03 -6.26 27.60
CA LEU A 60 -24.76 -7.50 27.35
C LEU A 60 -23.91 -8.72 27.74
N PHE A 61 -22.64 -8.74 27.33
CA PHE A 61 -21.70 -9.78 27.74
C PHE A 61 -21.54 -9.83 29.25
N GLY A 62 -21.40 -8.69 29.92
CA GLY A 62 -21.31 -8.62 31.39
C GLY A 62 -22.52 -9.25 32.09
N ARG A 63 -23.73 -9.08 31.54
CA ARG A 63 -24.95 -9.73 32.06
C ARG A 63 -24.94 -11.24 31.88
N ILE A 64 -24.39 -11.74 30.77
CA ILE A 64 -24.35 -13.17 30.44
C ILE A 64 -23.29 -13.91 31.28
N VAL A 65 -22.09 -13.34 31.41
CA VAL A 65 -20.93 -14.05 31.98
C VAL A 65 -20.61 -13.69 33.43
N GLY A 66 -21.24 -12.63 33.96
CA GLY A 66 -20.95 -12.02 35.26
C GLY A 66 -20.06 -10.78 35.12
N ALA A 67 -20.55 -9.64 35.60
CA ALA A 67 -19.85 -8.36 35.50
C ALA A 67 -18.55 -8.32 36.32
N ASP A 68 -18.47 -9.12 37.38
CA ASP A 68 -17.28 -9.29 38.22
C ASP A 68 -16.14 -10.04 37.49
N ARG A 69 -16.49 -10.88 36.52
CA ARG A 69 -15.56 -11.66 35.72
C ARG A 69 -15.09 -10.90 34.49
N LEU A 70 -15.94 -10.05 33.92
CA LEU A 70 -15.61 -9.28 32.73
C LEU A 70 -14.70 -8.09 33.09
N GLN A 71 -13.55 -7.99 32.43
CA GLN A 71 -12.66 -6.83 32.56
C GLN A 71 -13.27 -5.60 31.90
N GLU A 72 -12.77 -4.43 32.29
CA GLU A 72 -13.10 -3.16 31.64
C GLU A 72 -12.88 -3.23 30.12
N CYS A 73 -13.79 -2.59 29.38
CA CYS A 73 -13.76 -2.59 27.92
C CYS A 73 -12.51 -1.88 27.39
N SER A 74 -11.58 -2.65 26.84
CA SER A 74 -10.31 -2.16 26.27
C SER A 74 -10.35 -2.00 24.75
N ILE A 75 -11.54 -2.03 24.16
CA ILE A 75 -11.76 -1.81 22.73
C ILE A 75 -11.62 -0.32 22.38
N TYR A 76 -11.94 0.57 23.32
CA TYR A 76 -11.86 2.01 23.13
C TYR A 76 -10.46 2.53 23.31
N THR A 77 -10.13 3.50 22.48
CA THR A 77 -8.94 4.33 22.62
C THR A 77 -9.27 5.76 22.20
N THR A 78 -8.30 6.65 22.31
CA THR A 78 -8.44 8.05 21.88
C THR A 78 -7.40 8.37 20.82
N PHE A 79 -7.81 9.17 19.84
CA PHE A 79 -6.93 9.68 18.81
C PHE A 79 -7.22 11.17 18.62
N GLU A 80 -6.20 12.01 18.84
CA GLU A 80 -6.31 13.48 18.76
C GLU A 80 -7.48 14.07 19.60
N GLY A 81 -7.79 13.44 20.73
CA GLY A 81 -8.88 13.85 21.62
C GLY A 81 -10.27 13.33 21.20
N GLY A 82 -10.39 12.68 20.05
CA GLY A 82 -11.61 12.01 19.59
C GLY A 82 -11.67 10.52 19.96
N ALA A 83 -12.87 9.94 19.84
CA ALA A 83 -13.10 8.51 20.04
C ALA A 83 -12.44 7.67 18.93
N ALA A 84 -11.89 6.53 19.33
CA ALA A 84 -11.31 5.55 18.43
C ALA A 84 -11.54 4.12 18.94
N VAL A 85 -11.57 3.15 18.03
CA VAL A 85 -11.90 1.76 18.31
C VAL A 85 -10.83 0.86 17.70
N GLU A 86 -10.23 -0.02 18.51
CA GLU A 86 -9.26 -1.02 18.04
C GLU A 86 -9.94 -2.36 17.76
N MET A 87 -9.62 -2.93 16.59
CA MET A 87 -10.01 -4.29 16.22
C MET A 87 -8.80 -5.05 15.70
N SER A 88 -8.75 -6.35 15.98
CA SER A 88 -7.59 -7.16 15.62
C SER A 88 -7.93 -8.62 15.41
N ASN A 89 -7.15 -9.33 14.61
CA ASN A 89 -7.21 -10.78 14.50
C ASN A 89 -5.81 -11.38 14.60
N ARG A 90 -5.68 -12.53 15.26
CA ARG A 90 -4.41 -13.25 15.39
C ARG A 90 -4.10 -13.95 14.07
N TYR A 91 -2.82 -14.03 13.71
CA TYR A 91 -2.42 -14.81 12.53
C TYR A 91 -2.48 -16.32 12.79
N PHE A 92 -2.31 -16.74 14.04
CA PHE A 92 -2.21 -18.17 14.35
C PHE A 92 -2.97 -18.55 15.61
N THR A 93 -3.47 -19.78 15.59
CA THR A 93 -4.08 -20.47 16.72
C THR A 93 -3.15 -21.61 17.16
N PRO A 94 -2.96 -21.88 18.47
CA PRO A 94 -2.22 -23.07 18.89
C PRO A 94 -2.85 -24.35 18.32
N SER A 95 -2.05 -25.25 17.77
CA SER A 95 -2.55 -26.48 17.12
C SER A 95 -3.40 -27.36 18.05
N LYS A 96 -3.17 -27.26 19.37
CA LYS A 96 -3.94 -27.98 20.40
C LYS A 96 -5.33 -27.41 20.64
N GLU A 97 -5.54 -26.14 20.32
CA GLU A 97 -6.81 -25.40 20.49
C GLU A 97 -7.59 -25.32 19.17
N ALA A 98 -6.95 -25.61 18.05
CA ALA A 98 -7.61 -25.64 16.75
C ALA A 98 -8.44 -26.93 16.62
N GLU A 99 -9.71 -26.85 17.00
CA GLU A 99 -10.69 -27.94 16.87
C GLU A 99 -10.88 -28.31 15.39
N SER A 100 -10.19 -29.34 14.89
CA SER A 100 -10.33 -29.90 13.52
C SER A 100 -10.24 -28.92 12.34
N GLY A 101 -9.89 -27.65 12.58
CA GLY A 101 -9.81 -26.62 11.55
C GLY A 101 -8.72 -26.99 10.54
N ALA A 102 -9.08 -26.99 9.26
CA ALA A 102 -8.11 -27.21 8.20
C ALA A 102 -7.08 -26.06 8.23
N ALA A 103 -5.80 -26.43 8.35
CA ALA A 103 -4.71 -25.48 8.26
C ALA A 103 -4.74 -24.82 6.87
N ARG A 104 -4.76 -23.49 6.85
CA ARG A 104 -4.65 -22.67 5.65
C ARG A 104 -3.23 -22.14 5.52
N ILE A 105 -2.77 -21.99 4.28
CA ILE A 105 -1.45 -21.44 3.98
C ILE A 105 -1.58 -19.91 3.98
N LEU A 106 -0.64 -19.22 4.64
CA LEU A 106 -0.57 -17.76 4.56
C LEU A 106 -0.17 -17.33 3.14
N SER A 107 -0.87 -16.33 2.61
CA SER A 107 -0.57 -15.74 1.31
C SER A 107 0.81 -15.06 1.31
N GLU A 108 1.48 -15.04 0.16
CA GLU A 108 2.72 -14.26 -0.07
C GLU A 108 2.51 -12.75 0.14
N GLU A 109 1.28 -12.26 0.00
CA GLU A 109 0.95 -10.87 0.29
C GLU A 109 1.03 -10.54 1.79
N ILE A 110 0.88 -11.57 2.64
CA ILE A 110 0.94 -11.47 4.10
C ILE A 110 2.35 -11.75 4.60
N ASP A 111 2.95 -12.85 4.14
CA ASP A 111 4.26 -13.34 4.61
C ASP A 111 5.23 -13.55 3.43
N PRO A 112 5.63 -12.48 2.72
CA PRO A 112 6.43 -12.60 1.49
C PRO A 112 7.82 -13.22 1.72
N LEU A 113 8.30 -13.23 2.96
CA LEU A 113 9.60 -13.76 3.34
C LEU A 113 9.50 -15.10 4.10
N GLY A 114 8.28 -15.63 4.30
CA GLY A 114 8.06 -16.87 5.06
C GLY A 114 8.42 -16.76 6.55
N ILE A 115 8.59 -15.56 7.09
CA ILE A 115 9.05 -15.32 8.47
C ILE A 115 7.97 -15.76 9.47
N LEU A 116 6.70 -15.41 9.21
CA LEU A 116 5.59 -15.80 10.08
C LEU A 116 5.41 -17.31 10.07
N THR A 117 5.43 -17.90 8.87
CA THR A 117 5.27 -19.34 8.65
C THR A 117 6.40 -20.13 9.32
N GLN A 118 7.64 -19.67 9.18
CA GLN A 118 8.80 -20.28 9.82
C GLN A 118 8.72 -20.18 11.35
N ALA A 119 8.32 -19.02 11.88
CA ALA A 119 8.23 -18.80 13.32
C ALA A 119 7.07 -19.58 13.98
N ALA A 120 5.98 -19.83 13.25
CA ALA A 120 4.86 -20.65 13.71
C ALA A 120 5.26 -22.11 13.96
N GLY A 121 6.15 -22.67 13.14
CA GLY A 121 6.58 -24.06 13.24
C GLY A 121 5.40 -25.03 13.14
N THR A 122 5.35 -26.05 14.00
CA THR A 122 4.26 -27.03 14.05
C THR A 122 3.27 -26.82 15.20
N GLU A 123 3.59 -25.89 16.11
CA GLU A 123 2.80 -25.61 17.32
C GLU A 123 1.63 -24.66 17.06
N TYR A 124 1.66 -23.96 15.93
CA TYR A 124 0.73 -22.91 15.56
C TYR A 124 0.24 -23.11 14.13
N ILE A 125 -1.06 -23.00 13.93
CA ILE A 125 -1.68 -23.11 12.61
C ILE A 125 -2.52 -21.88 12.30
N HIS A 126 -2.53 -21.50 11.02
CA HIS A 126 -3.44 -20.49 10.50
C HIS A 126 -4.72 -21.19 10.06
N THR A 127 -5.87 -20.75 10.55
CA THR A 127 -7.18 -21.29 10.17
C THR A 127 -8.04 -20.20 9.55
N GLU A 128 -9.22 -20.57 9.04
CA GLU A 128 -10.22 -19.62 8.54
C GLU A 128 -10.58 -18.54 9.57
N ASP A 129 -10.58 -18.88 10.87
CA ASP A 129 -10.83 -17.90 11.93
C ASP A 129 -9.75 -16.83 12.07
N ASN A 130 -8.56 -17.07 11.52
CA ASN A 130 -7.42 -16.17 11.57
C ASN A 130 -7.33 -15.30 10.31
N GLU A 131 -8.17 -15.56 9.31
CA GLU A 131 -8.15 -14.86 8.04
C GLU A 131 -8.79 -13.47 8.17
N VAL A 132 -8.16 -12.48 7.52
CA VAL A 132 -8.71 -11.15 7.32
C VAL A 132 -8.73 -10.89 5.83
N CYS A 133 -9.92 -10.57 5.31
CA CYS A 133 -10.10 -10.30 3.90
C CYS A 133 -9.89 -8.81 3.59
N TYR A 134 -9.29 -8.51 2.45
CA TYR A 134 -8.93 -7.15 2.04
C TYR A 134 -9.57 -6.81 0.70
N TYR A 135 -10.31 -5.71 0.64
CA TYR A 135 -11.05 -5.30 -0.54
C TYR A 135 -10.92 -3.82 -0.85
N GLU A 136 -11.14 -3.47 -2.12
CA GLU A 136 -11.38 -2.12 -2.58
C GLU A 136 -12.79 -2.03 -3.15
N ARG A 137 -13.52 -0.99 -2.74
CA ARG A 137 -14.83 -0.68 -3.33
C ARG A 137 -14.62 0.00 -4.69
N GLN A 138 -14.93 -0.71 -5.77
CA GLN A 138 -14.89 -0.19 -7.13
C GLN A 138 -16.30 0.07 -7.66
N GLY A 139 -16.57 1.30 -8.08
CA GLY A 139 -17.87 1.71 -8.61
C GLY A 139 -18.00 3.22 -8.59
N LYS A 140 -18.78 3.79 -9.51
CA LYS A 140 -18.99 5.25 -9.59
C LYS A 140 -20.18 5.73 -8.75
N ASN A 141 -21.11 4.83 -8.40
CA ASN A 141 -22.39 5.16 -7.76
C ASN A 141 -22.61 4.28 -6.52
N GLU A 142 -23.40 4.77 -5.55
CA GLU A 142 -23.76 4.06 -4.32
C GLU A 142 -24.48 2.72 -4.56
N ASP A 143 -25.22 2.58 -5.68
CA ASP A 143 -25.99 1.37 -5.97
C ASP A 143 -25.27 0.36 -6.88
N ASN A 144 -24.12 0.73 -7.46
CA ASN A 144 -23.38 -0.14 -8.39
C ASN A 144 -21.89 -0.12 -8.07
N TYR A 145 -21.57 -0.70 -6.92
CA TYR A 145 -20.20 -0.98 -6.52
C TYR A 145 -19.97 -2.49 -6.36
N LYS A 146 -18.72 -2.88 -6.52
CA LYS A 146 -18.22 -4.22 -6.22
C LYS A 146 -17.03 -4.12 -5.28
N PHE A 147 -16.88 -5.10 -4.41
CA PHE A 147 -15.66 -5.27 -3.62
C PHE A 147 -14.71 -6.17 -4.39
N VAL A 148 -13.51 -5.67 -4.70
CA VAL A 148 -12.47 -6.42 -5.40
C VAL A 148 -11.33 -6.71 -4.43
N PRO A 149 -10.82 -7.95 -4.33
CA PRO A 149 -9.69 -8.25 -3.48
C PRO A 149 -8.48 -7.39 -3.80
N ILE A 150 -7.82 -6.85 -2.78
CA ILE A 150 -6.58 -6.09 -2.91
C ILE A 150 -5.56 -6.51 -1.84
N PRO A 151 -4.26 -6.30 -2.08
CA PRO A 151 -3.26 -6.61 -1.07
C PRO A 151 -3.34 -5.68 0.15
N PRO A 152 -3.03 -6.17 1.37
CA PRO A 152 -3.07 -5.38 2.61
C PRO A 152 -2.14 -4.16 2.61
N VAL A 153 -1.05 -4.21 1.84
CA VAL A 153 -0.08 -3.10 1.71
C VAL A 153 -0.70 -1.82 1.13
N THR A 154 -1.89 -1.93 0.53
CA THR A 154 -2.60 -0.82 -0.11
C THR A 154 -3.15 0.17 0.92
N PHE A 155 -3.51 -0.29 2.10
CA PHE A 155 -4.13 0.55 3.13
C PHE A 155 -3.13 1.47 3.81
N GLN A 156 -3.56 2.70 4.08
CA GLN A 156 -2.75 3.73 4.71
C GLN A 156 -3.51 4.43 5.83
N ILE A 157 -2.75 4.99 6.78
CA ILE A 157 -3.29 5.89 7.80
C ILE A 157 -3.88 7.11 7.09
N GLY A 158 -5.14 7.40 7.39
CA GLY A 158 -5.95 8.45 6.75
C GLY A 158 -6.99 7.93 5.77
N ASP A 159 -6.94 6.66 5.38
CA ASP A 159 -7.93 6.08 4.48
C ASP A 159 -9.28 5.90 5.16
N ILE A 160 -10.36 6.18 4.41
CA ILE A 160 -11.73 5.89 4.80
C ILE A 160 -12.05 4.46 4.41
N VAL A 161 -12.41 3.65 5.39
CA VAL A 161 -12.65 2.21 5.22
C VAL A 161 -13.96 1.79 5.85
N GLU A 162 -14.50 0.70 5.34
CA GLU A 162 -15.49 -0.13 6.02
C GLU A 162 -14.78 -1.38 6.53
N VAL A 163 -15.02 -1.74 7.78
CA VAL A 163 -14.47 -2.94 8.38
C VAL A 163 -15.59 -3.82 8.87
N GLN A 164 -15.42 -5.13 8.66
CA GLN A 164 -16.30 -6.14 9.24
C GLN A 164 -15.63 -6.73 10.47
N VAL A 165 -16.41 -6.84 11.54
CA VAL A 165 -15.93 -7.24 12.85
C VAL A 165 -16.92 -8.18 13.51
N SER A 166 -16.38 -9.02 14.38
CA SER A 166 -17.18 -9.92 15.22
C SER A 166 -16.81 -9.72 16.68
N PHE A 167 -17.81 -9.83 17.55
CA PHE A 167 -17.60 -9.64 18.99
C PHE A 167 -17.34 -10.99 19.65
N ALA A 168 -16.24 -11.07 20.40
CA ALA A 168 -15.86 -12.28 21.12
C ALA A 168 -15.48 -11.98 22.56
N ILE A 169 -15.63 -13.00 23.42
CA ILE A 169 -15.15 -13.00 24.79
C ILE A 169 -14.01 -13.99 24.89
N PHE A 170 -12.85 -13.51 25.33
CA PHE A 170 -11.68 -14.34 25.54
C PHE A 170 -11.44 -14.59 27.04
N PRO A 171 -11.16 -15.85 27.43
CA PRO A 171 -10.73 -16.14 28.79
C PRO A 171 -9.31 -15.63 29.04
N LEU A 172 -9.13 -14.99 30.19
CA LEU A 172 -7.86 -14.53 30.71
C LEU A 172 -7.42 -15.40 31.89
N ARG A 173 -6.25 -15.09 32.45
CA ARG A 173 -5.80 -15.68 33.72
C ARG A 173 -6.77 -15.31 34.83
N GLU A 174 -6.77 -16.12 35.90
CA GLU A 174 -7.55 -15.87 37.12
C GLU A 174 -9.08 -15.85 36.90
N GLY A 175 -9.57 -16.50 35.84
CA GLY A 175 -11.01 -16.63 35.56
C GLY A 175 -11.67 -15.34 35.05
N LYS A 176 -10.87 -14.30 34.77
CA LYS A 176 -11.32 -13.06 34.14
C LYS A 176 -11.60 -13.28 32.66
N LEU A 177 -12.46 -12.45 32.10
CA LEU A 177 -12.90 -12.50 30.70
C LEU A 177 -12.68 -11.13 30.07
N LYS A 178 -12.34 -11.07 28.79
CA LYS A 178 -12.18 -9.80 28.05
C LYS A 178 -13.00 -9.83 26.77
N THR A 179 -13.77 -8.76 26.56
CA THR A 179 -14.41 -8.48 25.27
C THR A 179 -13.38 -7.99 24.26
N SER A 180 -13.49 -8.43 23.02
CA SER A 180 -12.65 -7.97 21.92
C SER A 180 -13.44 -7.98 20.61
N MET A 181 -13.03 -7.11 19.68
CA MET A 181 -13.53 -7.09 18.31
C MET A 181 -12.52 -7.79 17.40
N ILE A 182 -12.93 -8.95 16.88
CA ILE A 182 -12.18 -9.72 15.91
C ILE A 182 -12.35 -9.05 14.55
N LEU A 183 -11.25 -8.64 13.94
CA LEU A 183 -11.24 -8.11 12.59
C LEU A 183 -11.48 -9.25 11.58
N ARG A 184 -12.47 -9.11 10.70
CA ARG A 184 -12.81 -10.11 9.66
C ARG A 184 -12.51 -9.62 8.25
N SER A 185 -12.77 -8.34 7.96
CA SER A 185 -12.38 -7.75 6.68
C SER A 185 -12.16 -6.25 6.74
N ILE A 186 -11.42 -5.72 5.78
CA ILE A 186 -11.22 -4.29 5.54
C ILE A 186 -11.52 -3.99 4.07
N SER A 187 -12.36 -3.01 3.83
CA SER A 187 -12.74 -2.52 2.51
C SER A 187 -12.38 -1.05 2.36
N LEU A 188 -11.50 -0.72 1.42
CA LEU A 188 -11.16 0.66 1.08
C LEU A 188 -12.34 1.35 0.40
N LEU A 189 -12.87 2.41 1.02
CA LEU A 189 -13.96 3.20 0.47
C LEU A 189 -13.45 4.45 -0.24
N ASP A 190 -12.50 5.15 0.37
CA ASP A 190 -11.86 6.33 -0.20
C ASP A 190 -10.44 6.55 0.38
N GLY A 191 -9.45 6.62 -0.51
CA GLY A 191 -8.06 6.99 -0.19
C GLY A 191 -7.63 8.32 -0.81
N SER A 192 -8.57 9.13 -1.31
CA SER A 192 -8.31 10.41 -1.99
C SER A 192 -7.56 11.40 -1.10
N GLN A 193 -7.94 11.49 0.18
CA GLN A 193 -7.34 12.40 1.15
C GLN A 193 -5.88 12.02 1.44
N THR A 194 -5.61 10.74 1.61
CA THR A 194 -4.24 10.22 1.82
C THR A 194 -3.35 10.47 0.60
N LYS A 195 -3.89 10.28 -0.61
CA LYS A 195 -3.21 10.60 -1.87
C LYS A 195 -2.89 12.09 -1.98
N ALA A 196 -3.88 12.96 -1.74
CA ALA A 196 -3.71 14.41 -1.78
C ALA A 196 -2.67 14.89 -0.76
N ALA A 197 -2.74 14.40 0.49
CA ALA A 197 -1.77 14.70 1.54
C ALA A 197 -0.35 14.28 1.17
N SER A 198 -0.18 13.12 0.51
CA SER A 198 1.11 12.65 0.03
C SER A 198 1.70 13.54 -1.05
N VAL A 199 0.88 13.97 -2.02
CA VAL A 199 1.30 14.93 -3.07
C VAL A 199 1.73 16.26 -2.45
N LEU A 200 0.95 16.79 -1.52
CA LEU A 200 1.27 18.05 -0.82
C LEU A 200 2.59 17.93 -0.03
N LYS A 201 2.81 16.84 0.71
CA LYS A 201 4.07 16.57 1.45
C LYS A 201 5.29 16.50 0.53
N ILE A 202 5.16 15.94 -0.68
CA ILE A 202 6.25 15.91 -1.66
C ILE A 202 6.51 17.32 -2.19
N SER A 203 5.45 18.04 -2.56
CA SER A 203 5.56 19.39 -3.13
C SER A 203 6.16 20.41 -2.15
N SER A 204 5.88 20.30 -0.85
CA SER A 204 6.44 21.19 0.17
C SER A 204 7.93 20.93 0.40
N LYS A 205 8.37 19.67 0.33
CA LYS A 205 9.80 19.31 0.39
C LYS A 205 10.60 19.82 -0.81
N MET A 206 9.97 19.93 -1.99
CA MET A 206 10.61 20.48 -3.20
C MET A 206 10.81 22.00 -3.13
N LYS A 207 10.09 22.72 -2.26
CA LYS A 207 10.19 24.18 -2.10
C LYS A 207 11.24 24.63 -1.07
N GLY A 208 11.97 23.71 -0.43
CA GLY A 208 13.10 24.04 0.46
C GLY A 208 14.36 24.44 -0.32
N PRO A 209 15.35 25.09 0.30
CA PRO A 209 16.63 25.41 -0.34
C PRO A 209 17.29 24.11 -0.84
N ALA A 210 17.65 24.09 -2.12
CA ALA A 210 18.22 22.93 -2.78
C ALA A 210 19.65 22.68 -2.28
N GLU A 211 19.81 21.86 -1.23
CA GLU A 211 21.10 21.22 -0.99
C GLU A 211 21.37 20.25 -2.14
N ALA A 212 22.51 20.42 -2.81
CA ALA A 212 22.91 19.63 -3.96
C ALA A 212 23.06 18.15 -3.59
N ARG A 213 21.99 17.38 -3.75
CA ARG A 213 22.05 15.92 -3.67
C ARG A 213 22.55 15.37 -5.00
N VAL A 214 23.67 14.64 -4.95
CA VAL A 214 24.12 13.79 -6.06
C VAL A 214 23.02 12.75 -6.32
N THR A 215 22.23 12.99 -7.36
CA THR A 215 21.23 12.04 -7.84
C THR A 215 21.92 11.11 -8.83
N LEU A 216 22.02 9.84 -8.48
CA LEU A 216 22.34 8.79 -9.45
C LEU A 216 21.19 8.75 -10.47
N LYS A 217 21.38 9.40 -11.62
CA LYS A 217 20.48 9.28 -12.76
C LYS A 217 20.48 7.83 -13.21
N ARG A 218 19.43 7.08 -12.88
CA ARG A 218 19.17 5.78 -13.50
C ARG A 218 18.90 6.04 -14.98
N ARG A 219 19.75 5.53 -15.87
CA ARG A 219 19.45 5.50 -17.31
C ARG A 219 18.27 4.56 -17.53
N VAL A 220 17.08 5.11 -17.69
CA VAL A 220 15.91 4.38 -18.19
C VAL A 220 15.73 4.80 -19.64
N GLY A 221 15.85 3.83 -20.53
CA GLY A 221 15.78 4.06 -21.97
C GLY A 221 14.37 4.45 -22.42
N TYR A 222 14.30 5.54 -23.18
CA TYR A 222 13.74 5.50 -24.52
C TYR A 222 14.92 5.54 -25.48
N TYR A 223 15.24 4.42 -26.14
CA TYR A 223 16.14 4.45 -27.30
C TYR A 223 15.36 5.06 -28.48
N GLU A 224 15.02 6.35 -28.38
CA GLU A 224 14.49 7.12 -29.50
C GLU A 224 14.84 8.62 -29.43
N GLU A 225 15.73 9.03 -28.52
CA GLU A 225 16.21 10.43 -28.49
C GLU A 225 17.31 10.72 -29.51
N GLU A 226 18.07 9.71 -29.98
CA GLU A 226 18.96 9.90 -31.13
C GLU A 226 18.21 9.85 -32.47
N VAL A 227 17.02 9.24 -32.53
CA VAL A 227 16.27 9.12 -33.78
C VAL A 227 15.67 10.46 -34.19
N SER A 228 15.19 11.29 -33.27
CA SER A 228 14.62 12.60 -33.61
C SER A 228 15.65 13.55 -34.25
N ALA A 229 16.82 13.72 -33.61
CA ALA A 229 17.87 14.59 -34.11
C ALA A 229 18.54 14.03 -35.38
N THR A 230 18.67 12.71 -35.50
CA THR A 230 19.23 12.06 -36.70
C THR A 230 18.23 12.05 -37.86
N ARG A 231 16.93 11.89 -37.60
CA ARG A 231 15.85 11.95 -38.61
C ARG A 231 15.66 13.37 -39.15
N ALA A 232 15.82 14.39 -38.32
CA ALA A 232 15.84 15.79 -38.74
C ALA A 232 17.09 16.17 -39.57
N LYS A 233 18.24 15.52 -39.33
CA LYS A 233 19.45 15.70 -40.16
C LYS A 233 19.40 14.92 -41.47
N LEU A 234 18.74 13.76 -41.49
CA LEU A 234 18.58 12.93 -42.68
C LEU A 234 17.51 13.44 -43.67
N SER A 235 16.57 14.29 -43.23
CA SER A 235 15.58 14.89 -44.14
C SER A 235 16.16 15.94 -45.11
N HIS A 236 17.44 16.30 -44.98
CA HIS A 236 18.15 17.22 -45.88
C HIS A 236 19.07 16.53 -46.89
N MET A 237 19.19 15.19 -46.90
CA MET A 237 19.90 14.49 -47.96
C MET A 237 19.00 14.32 -49.18
N ARG A 238 19.03 15.31 -50.09
CA ARG A 238 18.64 15.11 -51.48
C ARG A 238 19.72 14.28 -52.16
N ILE A 239 19.31 13.16 -52.74
CA ILE A 239 20.14 12.41 -53.69
C ILE A 239 20.16 13.24 -54.97
N GLU A 240 21.29 13.87 -55.28
CA GLU A 240 21.54 14.35 -56.63
C GLU A 240 21.94 13.15 -57.48
N GLU A 241 21.05 12.74 -58.37
CA GLU A 241 21.38 11.85 -59.48
C GLU A 241 22.41 12.57 -60.35
N LYS A 242 23.65 12.07 -60.33
CA LYS A 242 24.67 12.48 -61.30
C LYS A 242 24.36 11.80 -62.62
N ASP A 243 23.64 12.50 -63.47
CA ASP A 243 23.59 12.17 -64.90
C ASP A 243 24.98 12.39 -65.51
N SER A 244 25.45 11.30 -66.10
CA SER A 244 26.67 11.18 -66.88
C SER A 244 26.46 11.76 -68.27
N GLU A 245 27.00 12.94 -68.58
CA GLU A 245 27.24 13.40 -69.95
C GLU A 245 28.10 14.68 -69.97
N GLU A 246 29.43 14.53 -69.97
CA GLU A 246 30.36 15.51 -70.59
C GLU A 246 31.79 14.94 -70.66
N GLU A 247 31.91 13.79 -71.33
CA GLU A 247 33.20 13.23 -71.80
C GLU A 247 33.25 13.30 -73.34
N ALA A 248 32.91 14.46 -73.93
CA ALA A 248 32.88 14.63 -75.38
C ALA A 248 33.31 16.01 -75.90
N GLU A 249 34.05 16.80 -75.13
CA GLU A 249 34.81 17.94 -75.67
C GLU A 249 36.25 17.91 -75.13
N ARG A 250 36.96 16.81 -75.38
CA ARG A 250 38.00 16.76 -76.41
C ARG A 250 38.78 18.07 -76.58
N LEU A 251 40.06 17.96 -76.21
CA LEU A 251 41.17 18.20 -77.13
C LEU A 251 41.02 19.44 -78.02
N MET A 252 41.39 20.61 -77.51
CA MET A 252 42.09 21.65 -78.28
C MET A 252 42.95 22.47 -77.30
N ARG A 253 44.23 22.06 -77.20
CA ARG A 253 45.40 22.81 -76.70
C ARG A 253 45.52 24.23 -77.32
N PRO A 254 46.54 25.07 -77.01
CA PRO A 254 47.57 25.05 -75.95
C PRO A 254 47.86 26.41 -75.24
N GLU A 255 48.67 26.29 -74.18
CA GLU A 255 49.73 27.16 -73.62
C GLU A 255 49.93 28.65 -73.98
N GLY A 256 50.26 29.42 -72.94
CA GLY A 256 51.04 30.67 -72.98
C GLY A 256 50.66 31.59 -71.82
N SER A 257 51.39 31.68 -70.71
CA SER A 257 52.68 32.35 -70.46
C SER A 257 52.48 33.54 -69.50
N LYS A 258 53.28 33.60 -68.41
CA LYS A 258 53.95 34.78 -67.80
C LYS A 258 53.05 36.01 -67.44
N THR A 259 53.12 36.69 -66.28
CA THR A 259 54.27 37.19 -65.49
C THR A 259 53.74 38.11 -64.36
N THR A 260 54.39 38.05 -63.18
CA THR A 260 54.82 39.15 -62.26
C THR A 260 53.90 40.23 -61.67
N GLY A 261 54.18 40.54 -60.38
CA GLY A 261 54.13 41.89 -59.76
C GLY A 261 53.14 41.99 -58.59
N LEU A 262 53.55 42.11 -57.31
CA LEU A 262 54.01 43.35 -56.60
C LEU A 262 52.94 44.46 -56.65
N ASP A 263 52.57 45.24 -55.63
CA ASP A 263 53.09 45.52 -54.28
C ASP A 263 52.03 46.42 -53.58
N ASN A 264 51.98 46.38 -52.24
CA ASN A 264 51.88 47.49 -51.28
C ASN A 264 51.12 48.82 -51.54
N VAL A 265 50.37 49.23 -50.49
CA VAL A 265 50.27 50.61 -49.90
C VAL A 265 49.44 51.63 -50.73
N ASP A 266 48.51 52.43 -50.21
CA ASP A 266 48.24 53.02 -48.87
C ASP A 266 46.79 52.79 -48.39
#